data_AF-A0A9P5N7E4-F1
#
_entry.id   AF-A0A9P5N7E4-F1
#
_cell.length_a   1.000
_cell.length_b   1.000
_cell.length_c   1.000
_cell.angle_alpha   90.00
_cell.angle_beta   90.00
_cell.angle_gamma   90.00
#
_symmetry.space_group_name_H-M   'P 1'
#
loop_
_entity.id
_entity.type
_entity.pdbx_description
1 polymer ?
#
loop_
_entity_poly.entity_id
_entity_poly.type
_entity_poly.pdbx_seq_one_letter_code
_entity_poly.pdbx_strand_id
1 'polypeptide(L)'
;LEPFVVSSVNGGSNMTICAWLQDTELNLLEGWTRSSAVSFSLVITTTVPFSSPQHRKLLGTLRRQLPKASVAGLSIHVLHVEDVKLPNLYLNLARLLAVGDWTMLMPGGLGDFNLNEKNPSINFGAKTGAYLLSSAAHTYPFPDLSPLLIRKDSNFWCTERLFSGGSRSQDWNECVWQLYLEMTGKIAVVAMPG
;
A
#
# COMPACT_ATOMS: atom_id res chain seq x y z
N LEU A 1 -20.06 1.76 -15.85
CA LEU A 1 -20.00 2.27 -14.47
C LEU A 1 -18.55 2.56 -14.18
N GLU A 2 -18.19 3.82 -13.95
CA GLU A 2 -16.79 4.20 -13.72
C GLU A 2 -16.45 4.06 -12.24
N PRO A 3 -15.33 3.41 -11.89
CA PRO A 3 -14.81 3.46 -10.52
C PRO A 3 -14.61 4.93 -10.12
N PHE A 4 -14.90 5.27 -8.86
CA PHE A 4 -14.51 6.58 -8.35
C PHE A 4 -12.98 6.59 -8.28
N VAL A 5 -12.35 7.15 -9.31
CA VAL A 5 -10.91 7.35 -9.41
C VAL A 5 -10.68 8.85 -9.28
N VAL A 6 -10.11 9.25 -8.15
CA VAL A 6 -9.46 10.57 -8.09
C VAL A 6 -8.02 10.31 -8.40
N SER A 7 -7.55 10.77 -9.55
CA SER A 7 -6.15 10.77 -9.95
C SER A 7 -5.64 12.21 -9.99
N SER A 8 -4.49 12.48 -9.38
CA SER A 8 -3.68 13.65 -9.72
C SER A 8 -2.62 13.20 -10.70
N VAL A 9 -2.49 13.87 -11.86
CA VAL A 9 -1.58 13.45 -12.94
C VAL A 9 -0.16 14.01 -12.73
N ASN A 10 0.04 14.87 -11.73
CA ASN A 10 1.34 15.48 -11.48
C ASN A 10 2.10 14.68 -10.41
N GLY A 11 2.90 13.70 -10.84
CA GLY A 11 3.82 13.00 -9.97
C GLY A 11 4.88 12.26 -10.76
N GLY A 12 6.03 12.89 -11.00
CA GLY A 12 7.22 12.25 -11.60
C GLY A 12 7.97 11.30 -10.65
N SER A 13 7.29 10.81 -9.62
CA SER A 13 7.85 9.87 -8.63
C SER A 13 7.89 8.49 -9.26
N ASN A 14 9.06 7.86 -9.23
CA ASN A 14 9.21 6.48 -9.69
C ASN A 14 8.59 5.49 -8.68
N MET A 15 8.40 5.93 -7.44
CA MET A 15 7.81 5.13 -6.38
C MET A 15 6.33 5.45 -6.14
N THR A 16 5.53 4.41 -5.93
CA THR A 16 4.12 4.50 -5.52
C THR A 16 3.86 3.71 -4.25
N ILE A 17 3.33 4.36 -3.21
CA ILE A 17 2.84 3.71 -2.01
C ILE A 17 1.50 3.04 -2.32
N CYS A 18 1.41 1.75 -2.02
CA CYS A 18 0.24 0.91 -2.24
C CYS A 18 -0.32 0.50 -0.89
N ALA A 19 -1.50 1.00 -0.54
CA ALA A 19 -2.11 0.78 0.75
C ALA A 19 -3.60 0.52 0.61
N TRP A 20 -4.22 0.07 1.70
CA TRP A 20 -5.68 -0.04 1.77
C TRP A 20 -6.22 0.37 3.14
N LEU A 21 -7.46 0.85 3.16
CA LEU A 21 -8.18 1.29 4.35
C LEU A 21 -9.64 0.85 4.29
N GLN A 22 -10.26 0.69 5.45
CA GLN A 22 -11.73 0.65 5.54
C GLN A 22 -12.30 2.07 5.50
N ASP A 23 -13.54 2.21 5.08
CA ASP A 23 -14.28 3.48 5.11
C ASP A 23 -14.49 4.05 6.52
N THR A 24 -14.27 3.25 7.56
CA THR A 24 -14.22 3.68 8.96
C THR A 24 -12.88 4.33 9.36
N GLU A 25 -11.83 4.12 8.58
CA GLU A 25 -10.44 4.56 8.87
C GLU A 25 -10.02 5.81 8.08
N LEU A 26 -10.97 6.52 7.45
CA LEU A 26 -10.68 7.65 6.57
C LEU A 26 -10.02 8.84 7.26
N ASN A 27 -10.12 8.93 8.59
CA ASN A 27 -9.40 9.93 9.38
C ASN A 27 -7.87 9.82 9.24
N LEU A 28 -7.34 8.67 8.83
CA LEU A 28 -5.91 8.47 8.60
C LEU A 28 -5.42 9.08 7.27
N LEU A 29 -6.32 9.31 6.32
CA LEU A 29 -5.98 9.77 4.96
C LEU A 29 -5.25 11.11 4.96
N GLU A 30 -5.63 12.01 5.85
CA GLU A 30 -5.01 13.33 5.95
C GLU A 30 -3.54 13.23 6.38
N GLY A 31 -3.22 12.37 7.36
CA GLY A 31 -1.84 12.15 7.79
C GLY A 31 -0.98 11.56 6.67
N TRP A 32 -1.54 10.63 5.90
CA TRP A 32 -0.84 9.92 4.82
C TRP A 32 -0.48 10.82 3.63
N THR A 33 -1.31 11.83 3.39
CA THR A 33 -1.23 12.68 2.20
C THR A 33 -0.59 14.05 2.47
N ARG A 34 -0.35 14.40 3.74
CA ARG A 34 0.17 15.73 4.11
C ARG A 34 1.66 15.92 3.80
N SER A 35 2.46 14.85 3.77
CA SER A 35 3.93 14.93 3.80
C SER A 35 4.66 14.23 2.65
N SER A 36 3.95 13.68 1.68
CA SER A 36 4.53 12.69 0.78
C SER A 36 4.90 13.25 -0.59
N ALA A 37 6.21 13.24 -0.88
CA ALA A 37 6.78 13.52 -2.19
C ALA A 37 6.56 12.40 -3.22
N VAL A 38 5.80 11.36 -2.86
CA VAL A 38 5.64 10.11 -3.60
C VAL A 38 4.19 9.88 -3.97
N SER A 39 3.96 9.05 -5.00
CA SER A 39 2.62 8.72 -5.45
C SER A 39 1.92 7.72 -4.55
N PHE A 40 0.59 7.73 -4.58
CA PHE A 40 -0.27 6.84 -3.81
C PHE A 40 -1.24 6.10 -4.70
N SER A 41 -1.38 4.81 -4.45
CA SER A 41 -2.47 3.96 -4.91
C SER A 41 -3.17 3.41 -3.68
N LEU A 42 -4.36 3.92 -3.40
CA LEU A 42 -5.14 3.60 -2.21
C LEU A 42 -6.42 2.86 -2.58
N VAL A 43 -6.63 1.69 -1.99
CA VAL A 43 -7.90 0.97 -2.05
C VAL A 43 -8.70 1.25 -0.78
N ILE A 44 -9.94 1.68 -0.94
CA ILE A 44 -10.87 1.89 0.18
C ILE A 44 -11.96 0.83 0.09
N THR A 45 -12.07 -0.02 1.10
CA THR A 45 -13.11 -1.05 1.16
C THR A 45 -14.32 -0.54 1.95
N THR A 46 -15.52 -0.83 1.46
CA THR A 46 -16.77 -0.47 2.12
C THR A 46 -17.81 -1.58 1.96
N THR A 47 -18.60 -1.82 3.01
CA THR A 47 -19.81 -2.67 2.96
C THR A 47 -21.08 -1.85 2.69
N VAL A 48 -20.95 -0.52 2.57
CA VAL A 48 -22.07 0.38 2.33
C VAL A 48 -22.67 0.09 0.96
N PRO A 49 -24.01 -0.10 0.86
CA PRO A 49 -24.64 -0.38 -0.43
C PRO A 49 -24.40 0.72 -1.45
N PHE A 50 -24.10 0.31 -2.68
CA PHE A 50 -23.86 1.22 -3.79
C PHE A 50 -25.03 2.19 -4.00
N SER A 51 -24.73 3.46 -4.29
CA SER A 51 -25.71 4.54 -4.51
C SER A 51 -26.65 4.89 -3.35
N SER A 52 -26.48 4.27 -2.18
CA SER A 52 -27.20 4.66 -0.97
C SER A 52 -26.86 6.08 -0.50
N PRO A 53 -27.71 6.71 0.35
CA PRO A 53 -27.38 7.98 1.01
C PRO A 53 -26.03 7.95 1.75
N GLN A 54 -25.71 6.81 2.38
CA GLN A 54 -24.46 6.56 3.08
C GLN A 54 -23.28 6.53 2.09
N HIS A 55 -23.42 5.88 0.94
CA HIS A 55 -22.40 5.87 -0.10
C HIS A 55 -22.14 7.29 -0.64
N ARG A 56 -23.20 8.09 -0.85
CA ARG A 56 -23.03 9.50 -1.24
C ARG A 56 -22.30 10.32 -0.18
N LYS A 57 -22.58 10.07 1.11
CA LYS A 57 -21.88 10.71 2.23
C LYS A 57 -20.40 10.32 2.26
N LEU A 58 -20.09 9.03 2.04
CA LEU A 58 -18.71 8.53 1.93
C LEU A 58 -17.95 9.26 0.82
N LEU A 59 -18.48 9.29 -0.40
CA LEU A 59 -17.86 9.99 -1.52
C LEU A 59 -17.71 11.50 -1.25
N GLY A 60 -18.68 12.12 -0.59
CA GLY A 60 -18.60 13.52 -0.16
C GLY A 60 -17.48 13.77 0.86
N THR A 61 -17.27 12.84 1.80
CA THR A 61 -16.15 12.91 2.76
C THR A 61 -14.80 12.76 2.07
N LEU A 62 -14.66 11.78 1.17
CA LEU A 62 -13.43 11.60 0.40
C LEU A 62 -13.06 12.86 -0.37
N ARG A 63 -14.02 13.46 -1.10
CA ARG A 63 -13.80 14.71 -1.84
C ARG A 63 -13.36 15.89 -0.96
N ARG A 64 -13.77 15.92 0.31
CA ARG A 64 -13.39 16.99 1.25
C ARG A 64 -12.02 16.78 1.88
N GLN A 65 -11.66 15.52 2.17
CA GLN A 65 -10.39 15.15 2.79
C GLN A 65 -9.24 15.03 1.79
N LEU A 66 -9.57 14.86 0.50
CA LEU A 66 -8.59 14.82 -0.56
C LEU A 66 -7.78 16.13 -0.61
N PRO A 67 -6.44 16.06 -0.59
CA PRO A 67 -5.58 17.22 -0.76
C PRO A 67 -5.89 17.90 -2.09
N LYS A 68 -6.20 19.19 -2.06
CA LYS A 68 -6.61 19.94 -3.27
C LYS A 68 -5.46 20.21 -4.24
N ALA A 69 -4.19 20.03 -3.85
CA ALA A 69 -3.06 20.42 -4.69
C ALA A 69 -1.68 19.78 -4.39
N SER A 70 -1.48 19.01 -3.30
CA SER A 70 -0.13 18.77 -2.74
C SER A 70 0.43 17.35 -2.77
N VAL A 71 -0.30 16.33 -3.23
CA VAL A 71 0.26 14.96 -3.37
C VAL A 71 0.71 14.72 -4.80
N ALA A 72 1.95 14.25 -4.94
CA ALA A 72 2.56 13.85 -6.20
C ALA A 72 1.85 12.60 -6.76
N GLY A 73 0.66 12.75 -7.33
CA GLY A 73 -0.13 11.64 -7.86
C GLY A 73 -0.79 10.77 -6.80
N LEU A 74 -2.07 11.03 -6.53
CA LEU A 74 -2.90 10.21 -5.64
C LEU A 74 -3.98 9.54 -6.48
N SER A 75 -4.08 8.21 -6.41
CA SER A 75 -5.16 7.40 -6.95
C SER A 75 -5.94 6.73 -5.82
N ILE A 76 -7.23 7.01 -5.69
CA ILE A 76 -8.11 6.34 -4.73
C ILE A 76 -9.13 5.49 -5.50
N HIS A 77 -9.31 4.25 -5.08
CA HIS A 77 -10.28 3.32 -5.63
C HIS A 77 -11.19 2.77 -4.54
N VAL A 78 -12.50 3.00 -4.66
CA VAL A 78 -13.50 2.49 -3.70
C VAL A 78 -13.99 1.12 -4.16
N LEU A 79 -13.74 0.09 -3.35
CA LEU A 79 -14.18 -1.28 -3.56
C LEU A 79 -15.33 -1.63 -2.62
N HIS A 80 -16.42 -2.11 -3.19
CA HIS A 80 -17.55 -2.63 -2.42
C HIS A 80 -17.30 -4.10 -2.13
N VAL A 81 -17.27 -4.46 -0.86
CA VAL A 81 -16.97 -5.81 -0.42
C VAL A 81 -18.09 -6.31 0.48
N GLU A 82 -18.28 -7.63 0.49
CA GLU A 82 -19.00 -8.29 1.58
C GLU A 82 -18.15 -8.23 2.86
N ASP A 83 -18.65 -8.65 4.02
CA ASP A 83 -17.92 -8.62 5.31
C ASP A 83 -16.79 -9.67 5.38
N VAL A 84 -15.95 -9.68 4.34
CA VAL A 84 -14.82 -10.57 4.12
C VAL A 84 -13.57 -9.69 4.05
N LYS A 85 -12.56 -10.04 4.85
CA LYS A 85 -11.30 -9.31 4.92
C LYS A 85 -10.25 -10.08 4.12
N LEU A 86 -9.83 -9.49 2.99
CA LEU A 86 -8.80 -10.02 2.10
C LEU A 86 -7.67 -8.97 1.97
N PRO A 87 -6.85 -8.81 3.03
CA PRO A 87 -5.85 -7.74 3.11
C PRO A 87 -4.82 -7.76 1.98
N ASN A 88 -4.31 -8.94 1.62
CA ASN A 88 -3.30 -9.12 0.58
C ASN A 88 -3.88 -8.88 -0.82
N LEU A 89 -5.15 -9.25 -1.06
CA LEU A 89 -5.88 -8.94 -2.28
C LEU A 89 -6.00 -7.43 -2.47
N TYR A 90 -6.35 -6.70 -1.41
CA TYR A 90 -6.48 -5.25 -1.47
C TYR A 90 -5.14 -4.56 -1.75
N LEU A 91 -4.04 -5.06 -1.16
CA LEU A 91 -2.68 -4.58 -1.48
C LEU A 91 -2.26 -4.90 -2.91
N ASN A 92 -2.56 -6.10 -3.40
CA ASN A 92 -2.28 -6.49 -4.78
C ASN A 92 -3.06 -5.62 -5.77
N LEU A 93 -4.32 -5.29 -5.46
CA LEU A 93 -5.12 -4.39 -6.27
C LEU A 93 -4.54 -2.98 -6.28
N ALA A 94 -4.13 -2.46 -5.11
CA ALA A 94 -3.43 -1.18 -5.02
C ALA A 94 -2.14 -1.18 -5.87
N ARG A 95 -1.35 -2.25 -5.82
CA ARG A 95 -0.16 -2.43 -6.65
C ARG A 95 -0.46 -2.48 -8.14
N LEU A 96 -1.51 -3.19 -8.54
CA LEU A 96 -1.92 -3.28 -9.95
C LEU A 96 -2.25 -1.90 -10.53
N LEU A 97 -2.85 -1.04 -9.70
CA LEU A 97 -3.29 0.30 -10.07
C LEU A 97 -2.21 1.37 -9.87
N ALA A 98 -1.06 1.00 -9.31
CA ALA A 98 0.07 1.91 -9.10
C ALA A 98 0.65 2.40 -10.42
N VAL A 99 1.14 3.64 -10.44
CA VAL A 99 1.69 4.25 -11.67
C VAL A 99 3.20 4.06 -11.78
N GLY A 100 3.94 4.17 -10.67
CA GLY A 100 5.41 4.08 -10.66
C GLY A 100 5.97 2.67 -10.91
N ASP A 101 7.25 2.59 -11.30
CA ASP A 101 7.94 1.31 -11.54
C ASP A 101 8.25 0.57 -10.23
N TRP A 102 8.29 1.30 -9.11
CA TRP A 102 8.49 0.74 -7.78
C TRP A 102 7.24 0.93 -6.93
N THR A 103 6.82 -0.14 -6.28
CA THR A 103 5.62 -0.17 -5.45
C THR A 103 5.98 -0.53 -4.02
N MET A 104 5.61 0.32 -3.08
CA MET A 104 5.74 0.05 -1.65
C MET A 104 4.42 -0.46 -1.10
N LEU A 105 4.35 -1.76 -0.84
CA LEU A 105 3.21 -2.39 -0.18
C LEU A 105 3.24 -2.05 1.31
N MET A 106 2.21 -1.34 1.77
CA MET A 106 2.04 -0.92 3.15
C MET A 106 0.86 -1.70 3.77
N PRO A 107 1.13 -2.81 4.47
CA PRO A 107 0.08 -3.67 5.01
C PRO A 107 -0.62 -3.09 6.24
N GLY A 108 0.01 -2.12 6.90
CA GLY A 108 -0.49 -1.43 8.10
C GLY A 108 -0.52 0.08 7.92
N GLY A 109 -0.69 0.80 9.04
CA GLY A 109 -0.65 2.25 9.03
C GLY A 109 0.64 2.79 8.42
N LEU A 110 0.55 3.87 7.64
CA LEU A 110 1.74 4.66 7.32
C LEU A 110 2.16 5.35 8.62
N GLY A 111 3.21 4.84 9.27
CA GLY A 111 3.94 5.62 10.26
C GLY A 111 4.53 6.89 9.64
N ASP A 112 5.29 7.66 10.42
CA ASP A 112 6.01 8.84 9.95
C ASP A 112 7.21 8.44 9.04
N PHE A 113 6.93 7.79 7.92
CA PHE A 113 7.96 7.32 6.99
C PHE A 113 8.34 8.45 6.04
N ASN A 114 9.54 9.01 6.23
CA ASN A 114 10.14 9.92 5.25
C ASN A 114 10.79 9.11 4.12
N LEU A 115 9.98 8.80 3.10
CA LEU A 115 10.42 8.07 1.92
C LEU A 115 11.04 9.03 0.90
N ASN A 116 12.35 9.20 1.00
CA ASN A 116 13.11 9.90 -0.03
C ASN A 116 13.63 8.89 -1.06
N GLU A 117 13.30 9.09 -2.34
CA GLU A 117 13.80 8.30 -3.48
C GLU A 117 15.34 8.31 -3.60
N LYS A 118 16.02 9.18 -2.85
CA LYS A 118 17.48 9.26 -2.75
C LYS A 118 18.09 8.36 -1.67
N ASN A 119 17.35 7.39 -1.13
CA ASN A 119 17.92 6.48 -0.14
C ASN A 119 19.04 5.62 -0.79
N PRO A 120 20.30 5.78 -0.38
CA PRO A 120 21.43 5.10 -1.02
C PRO A 120 21.41 3.58 -0.84
N SER A 121 20.62 3.07 0.11
CA SER A 121 20.48 1.63 0.38
C SER A 121 19.54 0.93 -0.61
N ILE A 122 18.81 1.68 -1.44
CA ILE A 122 17.88 1.12 -2.43
C ILE A 122 18.47 1.34 -3.83
N ASN A 123 18.71 0.26 -4.54
CA ASN A 123 19.12 0.32 -5.94
C ASN A 123 17.88 0.28 -6.84
N PHE A 124 17.30 1.46 -7.10
CA PHE A 124 16.14 1.61 -8.00
C PHE A 124 16.43 1.22 -9.47
N GLY A 125 17.69 1.01 -9.84
CA GLY A 125 18.10 0.50 -11.16
C GLY A 125 18.25 -1.03 -11.24
N ALA A 126 18.11 -1.75 -10.12
CA ALA A 126 18.19 -3.21 -10.13
C ALA A 126 16.97 -3.81 -10.85
N LYS A 127 17.19 -4.80 -11.73
CA LYS A 127 16.10 -5.49 -12.46
C LYS A 127 15.27 -6.41 -11.58
N THR A 128 15.85 -6.91 -10.51
CA THR A 128 15.23 -7.80 -9.53
C THR A 128 15.53 -7.23 -8.15
N GLY A 129 14.52 -6.68 -7.49
CA GLY A 129 14.68 -6.08 -6.18
C GLY A 129 13.39 -6.20 -5.38
N ALA A 130 13.52 -6.79 -4.21
CA ALA A 130 12.54 -6.77 -3.15
C ALA A 130 13.29 -6.31 -1.89
N TYR A 131 12.78 -5.25 -1.27
CA TYR A 131 13.38 -4.63 -0.10
C TYR A 131 12.34 -4.59 1.01
N LEU A 132 12.66 -5.19 2.14
CA LEU A 132 11.86 -5.03 3.36
C LEU A 132 12.37 -3.83 4.13
N LEU A 133 11.45 -2.96 4.52
CA LEU A 133 11.76 -1.79 5.32
C LEU A 133 11.58 -2.14 6.79
N SER A 134 12.61 -1.90 7.60
CA SER A 134 12.59 -2.17 9.03
C SER A 134 13.38 -1.08 9.78
N SER A 135 13.11 -0.90 11.07
CA SER A 135 13.87 0.05 11.91
C SER A 135 15.30 -0.42 12.20
N ALA A 136 15.58 -1.72 12.04
CA ALA A 136 16.91 -2.28 12.22
C ALA A 136 17.20 -3.39 11.20
N ALA A 137 18.47 -3.75 11.06
CA ALA A 137 18.87 -4.91 10.27
C ALA A 137 18.28 -6.18 10.90
N HIS A 138 17.46 -6.90 10.13
CA HIS A 138 16.81 -8.13 10.57
C HIS A 138 17.07 -9.25 9.56
N THR A 139 17.10 -10.48 10.06
CA THR A 139 16.88 -11.68 9.24
C THR A 139 15.50 -12.22 9.56
N TYR A 140 14.92 -13.06 8.70
CA TYR A 140 13.61 -13.65 8.96
C TYR A 140 13.60 -14.36 10.35
N PRO A 141 12.55 -14.18 11.18
CA PRO A 141 11.32 -13.45 10.92
C PRO A 141 11.47 -11.93 11.01
N PHE A 142 10.75 -11.21 10.15
CA PHE A 142 10.74 -9.75 10.12
C PHE A 142 9.69 -9.17 11.09
N PRO A 143 9.82 -7.90 11.51
CA PRO A 143 8.79 -7.24 12.31
C PRO A 143 7.42 -7.26 11.63
N ASP A 144 6.38 -7.40 12.42
CA ASP A 144 4.98 -7.38 11.96
C ASP A 144 4.69 -6.14 11.11
N LEU A 145 3.94 -6.34 10.03
CA LEU A 145 3.51 -5.27 9.10
C LEU A 145 4.67 -4.47 8.47
N SER A 146 5.89 -5.03 8.42
CA SER A 146 7.03 -4.41 7.74
C SER A 146 6.70 -4.10 6.27
N PRO A 147 6.87 -2.85 5.81
CA PRO A 147 6.62 -2.50 4.41
C PRO A 147 7.53 -3.25 3.44
N LEU A 148 6.99 -3.57 2.28
CA LEU A 148 7.71 -4.25 1.21
C LEU A 148 7.78 -3.35 -0.02
N LEU A 149 8.99 -2.92 -0.38
CA LEU A 149 9.26 -2.25 -1.64
C LEU A 149 9.65 -3.29 -2.70
N ILE A 150 8.93 -3.31 -3.81
CA ILE A 150 9.13 -4.26 -4.90
C ILE A 150 8.89 -3.57 -6.24
N ARG A 151 9.53 -4.04 -7.31
CA ARG A 151 9.21 -3.55 -8.65
C ARG A 151 7.79 -3.93 -9.04
N LYS A 152 7.10 -3.03 -9.73
CA LYS A 152 5.75 -3.23 -10.26
C LYS A 152 5.69 -4.46 -11.16
N ASP A 153 6.71 -4.67 -12.00
CA ASP A 153 6.83 -5.78 -12.95
C ASP A 153 7.33 -7.10 -12.34
N SER A 154 7.54 -7.17 -11.02
CA SER A 154 7.90 -8.43 -10.34
C SER A 154 6.77 -9.46 -10.44
N ASN A 155 7.12 -10.73 -10.67
CA ASN A 155 6.13 -11.82 -10.73
C ASN A 155 5.63 -12.28 -9.35
N PHE A 156 6.21 -11.79 -8.26
CA PHE A 156 5.77 -12.11 -6.90
C PHE A 156 4.42 -11.45 -6.59
N TRP A 157 3.48 -12.16 -5.96
CA TRP A 157 2.21 -11.59 -5.48
C TRP A 157 1.86 -12.19 -4.12
N CYS A 158 1.37 -11.34 -3.19
CA CYS A 158 0.92 -11.82 -1.89
C CYS A 158 -0.38 -12.62 -2.08
N THR A 159 -0.35 -13.94 -1.93
CA THR A 159 -1.59 -14.72 -1.99
C THR A 159 -2.37 -14.58 -0.68
N GLU A 160 -3.69 -14.62 -0.78
CA GLU A 160 -4.54 -14.84 0.40
C GLU A 160 -4.42 -16.29 0.84
N ARG A 161 -4.21 -16.50 2.13
CA ARG A 161 -4.47 -17.81 2.72
C ARG A 161 -5.79 -17.71 3.45
N LEU A 162 -6.77 -18.50 3.01
CA LEU A 162 -8.11 -18.54 3.58
C LEU A 162 -8.10 -19.28 4.93
N PHE A 163 -7.29 -18.81 5.89
CA PHE A 163 -7.40 -19.24 7.26
C PHE A 163 -8.59 -18.53 7.90
N SER A 164 -9.59 -19.29 8.32
CA SER A 164 -10.75 -18.75 9.02
C SER A 164 -10.30 -17.98 10.27
N GLY A 165 -10.50 -16.66 10.28
CA GLY A 165 -10.19 -15.81 11.43
C GLY A 165 -8.76 -15.24 11.51
N GLY A 166 -8.00 -15.25 10.41
CA GLY A 166 -6.69 -14.59 10.34
C GLY A 166 -6.76 -13.08 10.60
N SER A 167 -5.71 -12.55 11.21
CA SER A 167 -5.48 -11.11 11.35
C SER A 167 -4.62 -10.59 10.19
N ARG A 168 -4.78 -9.29 9.87
CA ARG A 168 -3.96 -8.59 8.86
C ARG A 168 -2.45 -8.80 9.05
N SER A 169 -1.97 -8.86 10.30
CA SER A 169 -0.54 -9.11 10.59
C SER A 169 -0.14 -10.54 10.22
N GLN A 170 -0.98 -11.53 10.54
CA GLN A 170 -0.72 -12.93 10.19
C GLN A 170 -0.71 -13.13 8.68
N ASP A 171 -1.70 -12.58 7.95
CA ASP A 171 -1.77 -12.69 6.50
C ASP A 171 -0.55 -12.04 5.82
N TRP A 172 -0.06 -10.93 6.40
CA TRP A 172 1.14 -10.26 5.91
C TRP A 172 2.41 -11.06 6.19
N ASN A 173 2.56 -11.59 7.41
CA ASN A 173 3.72 -12.39 7.80
C ASN A 173 3.87 -13.64 6.91
N GLU A 174 2.76 -14.27 6.52
CA GLU A 174 2.76 -15.36 5.54
C GLU A 174 3.21 -14.90 4.14
N CYS A 175 2.75 -13.73 3.67
CA CYS A 175 3.24 -13.17 2.40
C CYS A 175 4.76 -12.96 2.44
N VAL A 176 5.27 -12.33 3.51
CA VAL A 176 6.71 -12.05 3.64
C VAL A 176 7.53 -13.34 3.78
N TRP A 177 7.00 -14.35 4.47
CA TRP A 177 7.60 -15.68 4.51
C TRP A 177 7.70 -16.31 3.11
N GLN A 178 6.62 -16.22 2.31
CA GLN A 178 6.65 -16.73 0.93
C GLN A 178 7.69 -15.99 0.09
N LEU A 179 7.76 -14.66 0.19
CA LEU A 179 8.79 -13.87 -0.48
C LEU A 179 10.19 -14.34 -0.08
N TYR A 180 10.41 -14.59 1.21
CA TYR A 180 11.70 -15.02 1.73
C TYR A 180 12.14 -16.35 1.11
N LEU A 181 11.21 -17.29 0.96
CA LEU A 181 11.46 -18.56 0.28
C LEU A 181 11.74 -18.38 -1.21
N GLU A 182 10.92 -17.60 -1.92
CA GLU A 182 11.11 -17.35 -3.36
C GLU A 182 12.43 -16.64 -3.66
N MET A 183 12.90 -15.80 -2.74
CA MET A 183 14.16 -15.09 -2.83
C MET A 183 15.35 -15.91 -2.29
N THR A 184 15.19 -17.22 -2.03
CA THR A 184 16.23 -18.13 -1.50
C THR A 184 16.87 -17.64 -0.19
N GLY A 185 16.07 -16.95 0.64
CA GLY A 185 16.48 -16.35 1.90
C GLY A 185 17.25 -15.03 1.77
N LYS A 186 17.40 -14.48 0.57
CA LYS A 186 18.19 -13.28 0.29
C LYS A 186 17.30 -12.07 -0.01
N ILE A 187 16.57 -11.59 1.00
CA ILE A 187 15.87 -10.31 0.91
C ILE A 187 16.76 -9.21 1.47
N ALA A 188 16.89 -8.09 0.75
CA ALA A 188 17.58 -6.91 1.26
C ALA A 188 16.69 -6.21 2.30
N VAL A 189 17.24 -5.95 3.49
CA VAL A 189 16.55 -5.16 4.52
C VAL A 189 17.13 -3.76 4.53
N VAL A 190 16.25 -2.77 4.39
CA VAL A 190 16.60 -1.36 4.39
C VAL A 190 16.17 -0.75 5.70
N ALA A 191 17.14 -0.20 6.43
CA ALA A 191 16.87 0.57 7.62
C ALA A 191 16.11 1.86 7.26
N MET A 192 14.96 2.07 7.87
CA MET A 192 14.23 3.34 7.77
C MET A 192 14.61 4.24 8.95
N PRO A 193 14.90 5.53 8.71
CA PRO A 193 15.00 6.49 9.81
C PRO A 193 13.63 6.56 10.48
N GLY A 194 13.61 6.35 11.80
CA GLY A 194 12.44 6.53 12.65
C GLY A 194 12.22 7.98 13.03
#